data_AF-V8RDN2-F1
#
_entry.id   AF-V8RDN2-F1
#
_cell.length_a   1.000
_cell.length_b   1.000
_cell.length_c   1.000
_cell.angle_alpha   90.00
_cell.angle_beta   90.00
_cell.angle_gamma   90.00
#
_symmetry.space_group_name_H-M   'P 1'
#
loop_
_entity.id
_entity.type
_entity.pdbx_description
1 polymer ?
#
loop_
_entity_poly.entity_id
_entity_poly.type
_entity_poly.pdbx_seq_one_letter_code
_entity_poly.pdbx_strand_id
1 'polypeptide(L)'
;MSIYYTCEPGIKFHETPEQFSDPDFMSIALVAGTLQDLWSTWKAVSNFLAPEWPVTIKWRTIGYSLEQQKIQELRLQKEILTSLSPNGLLKKNEKTKIYSYVDFTNTNDITFTPNELTQYRNTILILKKEEEDAYKIWSHLSENDKLNVAAIAKFLKNNRDTLIARFLESDTHSTAHIITPEKYSERIKSILSKLNIEEIKSTKLYEIINKS
;
A
#
# COMPACT_ATOMS: atom_id res chain seq x y z
N MET A 1 -5.24 -19.03 13.63
CA MET A 1 -5.05 -18.47 12.29
C MET A 1 -3.57 -18.31 12.07
N SER A 2 -3.03 -18.92 11.02
CA SER A 2 -1.60 -18.86 10.74
C SER A 2 -1.33 -17.72 9.77
N ILE A 3 -0.62 -16.70 10.23
CA ILE A 3 -0.09 -15.63 9.40
C ILE A 3 1.41 -15.74 9.46
N TYR A 4 2.02 -15.63 8.29
CA TYR A 4 3.46 -15.71 8.12
C TYR A 4 3.95 -14.45 7.45
N TYR A 5 5.24 -14.15 7.62
CA TYR A 5 5.87 -13.10 6.83
C TYR A 5 7.15 -13.56 6.16
N THR A 6 7.44 -13.00 4.99
CA THR A 6 8.75 -13.07 4.35
C THR A 6 9.43 -11.71 4.45
N CYS A 7 10.75 -11.69 4.46
CA CYS A 7 11.55 -10.46 4.47
C CYS A 7 12.68 -10.58 3.46
N GLU A 8 12.72 -9.67 2.48
CA GLU A 8 13.70 -9.71 1.39
C GLU A 8 14.29 -8.31 1.12
N PRO A 9 15.57 -8.22 0.76
CA PRO A 9 16.18 -6.96 0.35
C PRO A 9 15.64 -6.47 -1.00
N GLY A 10 15.58 -5.15 -1.15
CA GLY A 10 15.03 -4.47 -2.30
C GLY A 10 13.52 -4.22 -2.22
N ILE A 11 12.96 -3.76 -3.33
CA ILE A 11 11.52 -3.58 -3.52
C ILE A 11 11.01 -4.73 -4.40
N LYS A 12 10.22 -5.61 -3.80
CA LYS A 12 9.67 -6.82 -4.41
C LYS A 12 8.18 -6.91 -4.10
N PHE A 13 7.40 -7.23 -5.13
CA PHE A 13 6.00 -7.61 -4.99
C PHE A 13 5.84 -9.03 -5.51
N HIS A 14 5.08 -9.88 -4.81
CA HIS A 14 4.95 -11.30 -5.15
C HIS A 14 4.20 -11.52 -6.48
N GLU A 15 3.37 -10.56 -6.87
CA GLU A 15 2.50 -10.63 -8.05
C GLU A 15 3.15 -10.07 -9.32
N THR A 16 4.35 -9.50 -9.23
CA THR A 16 5.06 -8.95 -10.40
C THR A 16 6.46 -9.53 -10.52
N PRO A 17 6.89 -9.91 -11.73
CA PRO A 17 8.28 -10.33 -11.97
C PRO A 17 9.25 -9.15 -11.85
N GLU A 18 8.77 -7.92 -11.97
CA GLU A 18 9.56 -6.72 -11.77
C GLU A 18 10.04 -6.63 -10.32
N GLN A 19 11.35 -6.49 -10.14
CA GLN A 19 11.99 -6.29 -8.86
C GLN A 19 12.96 -5.12 -8.98
N PHE A 20 13.13 -4.38 -7.89
CA PHE A 20 14.13 -3.33 -7.79
C PHE A 20 15.10 -3.67 -6.67
N SER A 21 16.24 -4.22 -7.06
CA SER A 21 17.31 -4.62 -6.16
C SER A 21 18.09 -3.40 -5.72
N ASP A 22 17.63 -2.77 -4.64
CA ASP A 22 18.30 -1.64 -3.99
C ASP A 22 18.43 -1.97 -2.49
N PRO A 23 19.67 -2.11 -1.98
CA PRO A 23 19.91 -2.53 -0.60
C PRO A 23 19.41 -1.51 0.43
N ASP A 24 19.13 -0.27 0.02
CA ASP A 24 18.57 0.74 0.92
C ASP A 24 17.12 0.45 1.33
N PHE A 25 16.47 -0.51 0.69
CA PHE A 25 15.08 -0.86 0.92
C PHE A 25 14.91 -2.34 1.26
N MET A 26 13.86 -2.63 2.00
CA MET A 26 13.42 -3.96 2.36
C MET A 26 11.94 -4.13 2.02
N SER A 27 11.59 -5.33 1.57
CA SER A 27 10.23 -5.76 1.32
C SER A 27 9.84 -6.80 2.34
N ILE A 28 8.73 -6.56 3.03
CA ILE A 28 8.15 -7.47 4.01
C ILE A 28 6.76 -7.86 3.51
N ALA A 29 6.50 -9.15 3.32
CA ALA A 29 5.20 -9.62 2.85
C ALA A 29 4.50 -10.40 3.96
N LEU A 30 3.37 -9.90 4.43
CA LEU A 30 2.46 -10.64 5.31
C LEU A 30 1.54 -11.49 4.46
N VAL A 31 1.34 -12.76 4.82
CA VAL A 31 0.49 -13.69 4.07
C VAL A 31 -0.51 -14.37 5.00
N ALA A 32 -1.78 -14.33 4.60
CA ALA A 32 -2.90 -14.93 5.32
C ALA A 32 -3.83 -15.67 4.34
N GLY A 33 -4.60 -16.63 4.85
CA GLY A 33 -5.58 -17.36 4.04
C GLY A 33 -6.74 -16.49 3.54
N THR A 34 -7.12 -15.46 4.29
CA THR A 34 -8.21 -14.56 3.91
C THR A 34 -7.84 -13.08 4.06
N LEU A 35 -8.53 -12.20 3.32
CA LEU A 35 -8.36 -10.76 3.42
C LEU A 35 -8.75 -10.24 4.80
N GLN A 36 -9.77 -10.84 5.43
CA GLN A 36 -10.23 -10.43 6.76
C GLN A 36 -9.14 -10.65 7.82
N ASP A 37 -8.45 -11.78 7.76
CA ASP A 37 -7.39 -12.12 8.72
C ASP A 37 -6.19 -11.20 8.53
N LEU A 38 -5.81 -11.00 7.26
CA LEU A 38 -4.77 -10.07 6.88
C LEU A 38 -5.09 -8.66 7.36
N TRP A 39 -6.34 -8.21 7.18
CA TRP A 39 -6.77 -6.87 7.58
C TRP A 39 -6.80 -6.68 9.09
N SER A 40 -7.28 -7.68 9.84
CA SER A 40 -7.24 -7.65 11.30
C SER A 40 -5.80 -7.52 11.83
N THR A 41 -4.87 -8.22 11.18
CA THR A 41 -3.45 -8.19 11.51
C THR A 41 -2.80 -6.88 11.10
N TRP A 42 -3.13 -6.37 9.91
CA TRP A 42 -2.68 -5.07 9.46
C TRP A 42 -3.10 -3.96 10.43
N LYS A 43 -4.35 -3.98 10.93
CA LYS A 43 -4.80 -3.02 11.94
C LYS A 43 -3.94 -3.08 13.21
N ALA A 44 -3.62 -4.28 13.69
CA ALA A 44 -2.72 -4.45 14.82
C ALA A 44 -1.31 -3.90 14.53
N VAL A 45 -0.73 -4.21 13.36
CA VAL A 45 0.56 -3.67 12.90
C VAL A 45 0.51 -2.15 12.83
N SER A 46 -0.53 -1.57 12.22
CA SER A 46 -0.70 -0.12 12.07
C SER A 46 -0.76 0.59 13.42
N ASN A 47 -1.42 0.01 14.43
CA ASN A 47 -1.44 0.57 15.78
C ASN A 47 -0.04 0.62 16.42
N PHE A 48 0.82 -0.37 16.14
CA PHE A 48 2.21 -0.35 16.60
C PHE A 48 3.10 0.62 15.81
N LEU A 49 2.76 0.91 14.55
CA LEU A 49 3.47 1.86 13.70
C LEU A 49 3.06 3.32 13.98
N ALA A 50 1.80 3.54 14.37
CA ALA A 50 1.21 4.87 14.55
C ALA A 50 2.03 5.85 15.44
N PRO A 51 2.72 5.43 16.52
CA PRO A 51 3.54 6.35 17.30
C PRO A 51 4.68 7.01 16.52
N GLU A 52 5.20 6.35 15.47
CA GLU A 52 6.28 6.86 14.64
C GLU A 52 5.79 7.34 13.27
N TRP A 53 4.77 6.69 12.71
CA TRP A 53 4.09 7.08 11.48
C TRP A 53 2.60 7.34 11.73
N PRO A 54 2.23 8.48 12.32
CA PRO A 54 0.85 8.75 12.71
C PRO A 54 -0.09 9.03 11.54
N VAL A 55 0.45 9.35 10.36
CA VAL A 55 -0.34 9.70 9.17
C VAL A 55 -0.33 8.56 8.18
N THR A 56 -1.51 8.08 7.79
CA THR A 56 -1.69 7.15 6.68
C THR A 56 -2.41 7.85 5.54
N ILE A 57 -1.86 7.74 4.34
CA ILE A 57 -2.41 8.32 3.12
C ILE A 57 -2.77 7.21 2.16
N LYS A 58 -4.01 7.17 1.68
CA LYS A 58 -4.44 6.33 0.55
C LYS A 58 -4.22 7.11 -0.73
N TRP A 59 -3.42 6.57 -1.64
CA TRP A 59 -3.34 7.05 -3.01
C TRP A 59 -3.99 6.04 -3.93
N ARG A 60 -4.84 6.51 -4.86
CA ARG A 60 -5.49 5.63 -5.84
C ARG A 60 -5.69 6.27 -7.21
N THR A 61 -5.44 5.52 -8.28
CA THR A 61 -5.89 5.86 -9.65
C THR A 61 -7.27 5.30 -9.96
N ILE A 62 -8.04 6.09 -10.71
CA ILE A 62 -9.37 5.77 -11.21
C ILE A 62 -9.45 6.19 -12.69
N GLY A 63 -10.11 5.40 -13.54
CA GLY A 63 -10.54 5.89 -14.85
C GLY A 63 -9.96 5.24 -16.11
N TYR A 64 -9.28 4.10 -16.03
CA TYR A 64 -8.98 3.30 -17.23
C TYR A 64 -10.23 2.87 -18.04
N SER A 65 -11.44 2.99 -17.45
CA SER A 65 -12.70 2.53 -18.02
C SER A 65 -13.75 3.63 -18.28
N LEU A 66 -13.43 4.93 -18.10
CA LEU A 66 -14.45 5.99 -18.05
C LEU A 66 -14.40 7.04 -19.17
N GLU A 67 -13.40 7.00 -20.05
CA GLU A 67 -13.18 8.05 -21.05
C GLU A 67 -14.36 8.30 -22.01
N GLN A 68 -15.24 7.32 -22.19
CA GLN A 68 -16.39 7.42 -23.10
C GLN A 68 -17.73 7.66 -22.38
N GLN A 69 -17.75 7.71 -21.03
CA GLN A 69 -18.99 7.76 -20.25
C GLN A 69 -19.00 8.93 -19.26
N LYS A 70 -19.13 10.15 -19.80
CA LYS A 70 -19.10 11.42 -19.03
C LYS A 70 -20.03 11.44 -17.81
N ILE A 71 -21.20 10.81 -17.89
CA ILE A 71 -22.14 10.73 -16.75
C ILE A 71 -21.58 9.83 -15.63
N GLN A 72 -20.99 8.68 -15.97
CA GLN A 72 -20.38 7.79 -14.98
C GLN A 72 -19.14 8.44 -14.37
N GLU A 73 -18.34 9.13 -15.19
CA GLU A 73 -17.19 9.91 -14.73
C GLU A 73 -17.61 10.95 -13.67
N LEU A 74 -18.63 11.76 -13.94
CA LEU A 74 -19.14 12.77 -13.01
C LEU A 74 -19.72 12.17 -11.72
N ARG A 75 -20.42 11.04 -11.82
CA ARG A 75 -20.97 10.34 -10.65
C ARG A 75 -19.85 9.83 -9.74
N LEU A 76 -18.84 9.19 -10.31
CA LEU A 76 -17.70 8.67 -9.56
C LEU A 76 -16.90 9.81 -8.90
N GLN A 77 -16.67 10.92 -9.62
CA GLN A 77 -16.02 12.09 -9.03
C GLN A 77 -16.78 12.61 -7.81
N LYS A 78 -18.10 12.74 -7.93
CA LYS A 78 -18.94 13.22 -6.82
C LYS A 78 -18.88 12.27 -5.63
N GLU A 79 -18.97 10.97 -5.86
CA GLU A 79 -18.89 9.95 -4.81
C GLU A 79 -17.55 10.00 -4.06
N ILE A 80 -16.44 10.14 -4.79
CA ILE A 80 -15.11 10.26 -4.19
C ILE A 80 -14.98 11.56 -3.42
N LEU A 81 -15.35 12.70 -4.02
CA LEU A 81 -15.27 14.00 -3.34
C LEU A 81 -16.09 14.04 -2.05
N THR A 82 -17.19 13.29 -1.96
CA THR A 82 -17.99 13.19 -0.74
C THR A 82 -17.38 12.29 0.33
N SER A 83 -16.49 11.36 -0.03
CA SER A 83 -15.84 10.44 0.92
C SER A 83 -14.43 10.87 1.30
N LEU A 84 -13.82 11.81 0.58
CA LEU A 84 -12.50 12.35 0.90
C LEU A 84 -12.50 13.08 2.25
N SER A 85 -11.42 12.88 3.00
CA SER A 85 -11.05 13.72 4.13
C SER A 85 -10.93 15.21 3.75
N PRO A 86 -11.03 16.15 4.72
CA PRO A 86 -10.92 17.58 4.44
C PRO A 86 -9.65 18.01 3.70
N ASN A 87 -8.56 17.27 3.88
CA ASN A 87 -7.26 17.52 3.22
C ASN A 87 -7.04 16.65 1.98
N GLY A 88 -8.05 15.85 1.59
CA GLY A 88 -8.00 15.00 0.42
C GLY A 88 -7.98 15.79 -0.89
N LEU A 89 -7.45 15.16 -1.92
CA LEU A 89 -7.33 15.74 -3.26
C LEU A 89 -7.80 14.74 -4.30
N LEU A 90 -8.67 15.15 -5.21
CA LEU A 90 -8.98 14.43 -6.45
C LEU A 90 -8.55 15.29 -7.63
N LYS A 91 -7.75 14.73 -8.54
CA LYS A 91 -7.27 15.46 -9.71
C LYS A 91 -7.02 14.57 -10.92
N LYS A 92 -7.29 15.10 -12.12
CA LYS A 92 -6.99 14.47 -13.40
C LYS A 92 -5.57 14.84 -13.82
N ASN A 93 -4.77 13.84 -14.18
CA ASN A 93 -3.49 14.11 -14.84
C ASN A 93 -3.74 14.54 -16.29
N GLU A 94 -3.16 15.67 -16.70
CA GLU A 94 -3.41 16.24 -18.03
C GLU A 94 -2.79 15.44 -19.17
N LYS A 95 -1.68 14.74 -18.92
CA LYS A 95 -0.97 13.93 -19.90
C LYS A 95 -1.65 12.57 -20.08
N THR A 96 -1.91 11.90 -18.96
CA THR A 96 -2.41 10.51 -18.94
C THR A 96 -3.93 10.42 -19.03
N LYS A 97 -4.63 11.55 -18.78
CA LYS A 97 -6.09 11.66 -18.67
C LYS A 97 -6.72 10.77 -17.60
N ILE A 98 -5.90 10.15 -16.74
CA ILE A 98 -6.34 9.33 -15.61
C ILE A 98 -6.59 10.23 -14.40
N TYR A 99 -7.67 9.97 -13.67
CA TYR A 99 -7.86 10.60 -12.37
C TYR A 99 -7.12 9.82 -11.30
N SER A 100 -6.64 10.53 -10.31
CA SER A 100 -6.19 9.91 -9.07
C SER A 100 -6.53 10.79 -7.90
N TYR A 101 -6.59 10.18 -6.73
CA TYR A 101 -6.87 10.87 -5.50
C TYR A 101 -5.93 10.47 -4.38
N VAL A 102 -5.83 11.39 -3.42
CA VAL A 102 -5.09 11.29 -2.17
C VAL A 102 -6.09 11.49 -1.05
N ASP A 103 -6.08 10.61 -0.06
CA ASP A 103 -6.99 10.68 1.08
C ASP A 103 -6.25 10.37 2.38
N PHE A 104 -6.45 11.18 3.41
CA PHE A 104 -5.71 11.11 4.67
C PHE A 104 -6.55 10.44 5.75
N THR A 105 -5.87 9.68 6.60
CA THR A 105 -6.45 9.11 7.81
C THR A 105 -5.37 8.97 8.89
N ASN A 106 -5.80 8.76 10.14
CA ASN A 106 -4.87 8.44 11.21
C ASN A 106 -4.45 6.97 11.11
N THR A 107 -3.17 6.70 11.24
CA THR A 107 -2.65 5.32 11.20
C THR A 107 -3.23 4.44 12.31
N ASN A 108 -3.65 5.01 13.45
CA ASN A 108 -4.30 4.25 14.53
C ASN A 108 -5.82 4.07 14.35
N ASP A 109 -6.42 4.75 13.38
CA ASP A 109 -7.86 4.76 13.12
C ASP A 109 -8.11 4.72 11.62
N ILE A 110 -7.55 3.70 10.97
CA ILE A 110 -7.67 3.52 9.53
C ILE A 110 -9.14 3.23 9.19
N THR A 111 -9.79 4.23 8.59
CA THR A 111 -11.21 4.18 8.19
C THR A 111 -11.45 3.48 6.85
N PHE A 112 -10.40 3.10 6.13
CA PHE A 112 -10.51 2.47 4.82
C PHE A 112 -11.09 1.05 4.90
N THR A 113 -11.88 0.68 3.90
CA THR A 113 -12.34 -0.71 3.75
C THR A 113 -11.27 -1.55 3.04
N PRO A 114 -10.99 -2.80 3.47
CA PRO A 114 -9.94 -3.61 2.86
C PRO A 114 -10.21 -3.91 1.38
N ASN A 115 -11.49 -4.02 0.99
CA ASN A 115 -11.90 -4.26 -0.40
C ASN A 115 -11.52 -3.11 -1.34
N GLU A 116 -11.37 -1.89 -0.83
CA GLU A 116 -10.88 -0.75 -1.63
C GLU A 116 -9.38 -0.83 -1.92
N LEU A 117 -8.64 -1.60 -1.12
CA LEU A 117 -7.17 -1.66 -1.15
C LEU A 117 -6.63 -2.81 -1.99
N THR A 118 -7.44 -3.83 -2.28
CA THR A 118 -7.04 -5.02 -3.05
C THR A 118 -6.87 -4.74 -4.55
N GLN A 119 -7.23 -3.54 -5.03
CA GLN A 119 -6.89 -3.06 -6.38
C GLN A 119 -5.42 -2.65 -6.46
N TYR A 120 -4.53 -3.62 -6.22
CA TYR A 120 -3.10 -3.44 -5.97
C TYR A 120 -2.42 -2.59 -7.05
N ARG A 121 -2.75 -2.76 -8.33
CA ARG A 121 -2.16 -1.98 -9.45
C ARG A 121 -2.41 -0.48 -9.37
N ASN A 122 -3.45 -0.08 -8.65
CA ASN A 122 -3.96 1.27 -8.64
C ASN A 122 -3.98 1.88 -7.24
N THR A 123 -3.70 1.12 -6.17
CA THR A 123 -3.88 1.57 -4.79
C THR A 123 -2.67 1.24 -3.94
N ILE A 124 -2.20 2.22 -3.17
CA ILE A 124 -1.21 2.06 -2.11
C ILE A 124 -1.61 2.87 -0.88
N LEU A 125 -1.15 2.40 0.27
CA LEU A 125 -1.09 3.19 1.48
C LEU A 125 0.33 3.71 1.67
N ILE A 126 0.43 4.94 2.15
CA ILE A 126 1.69 5.64 2.40
C ILE A 126 1.66 6.09 3.86
N LEU A 127 2.60 5.60 4.65
CA LEU A 127 2.70 5.93 6.07
C LEU A 127 3.82 6.96 6.23
N LYS A 128 3.48 8.12 6.80
CA LYS A 128 4.40 9.23 7.02
C LYS A 128 4.46 9.64 8.48
N LYS A 129 5.60 10.21 8.87
CA LYS A 129 5.86 10.75 10.21
C LYS A 129 5.08 12.04 10.47
N GLU A 130 4.81 12.78 9.42
CA GLU A 130 4.10 14.06 9.44
C GLU A 130 3.17 14.17 8.23
N GLU A 131 2.18 15.05 8.33
CA GLU A 131 1.29 15.35 7.23
C GLU A 131 2.03 16.12 6.14
N GLU A 132 1.79 15.75 4.89
CA GLU A 132 2.37 16.41 3.72
C GLU A 132 1.25 16.93 2.82
N ASP A 133 1.54 18.00 2.10
CA ASP A 133 0.63 18.57 1.11
C ASP A 133 0.17 17.50 0.09
N ALA A 134 -1.16 17.36 -0.04
CA ALA A 134 -1.79 16.37 -0.90
C ALA A 134 -1.37 16.51 -2.36
N TYR A 135 -1.16 17.74 -2.83
CA TYR A 135 -0.74 18.01 -4.20
C TYR A 135 0.69 17.57 -4.45
N LYS A 136 1.62 17.74 -3.50
CA LYS A 136 2.98 17.19 -3.60
C LYS A 136 2.96 15.67 -3.76
N ILE A 137 2.24 14.96 -2.88
CA ILE A 137 2.10 13.50 -2.96
C ILE A 137 1.51 13.08 -4.31
N TRP A 138 0.40 13.71 -4.70
CA TRP A 138 -0.28 13.44 -5.97
C TRP A 138 0.65 13.69 -7.17
N SER A 139 1.38 14.79 -7.19
CA SER A 139 2.24 15.17 -8.32
C SER A 139 3.37 14.16 -8.54
N HIS A 140 4.02 13.69 -7.48
CA HIS A 140 5.08 12.68 -7.58
C HIS A 140 4.56 11.32 -8.08
N LEU A 141 3.40 10.89 -7.59
CA LEU A 141 2.87 9.56 -7.90
C LEU A 141 2.10 9.52 -9.23
N SER A 142 1.55 10.65 -9.68
CA SER A 142 0.80 10.75 -10.93
C SER A 142 1.67 10.93 -12.17
N GLU A 143 3.00 11.03 -12.05
CA GLU A 143 3.91 11.15 -13.21
C GLU A 143 3.79 9.98 -14.18
N ASN A 144 3.45 8.79 -13.66
CA ASN A 144 3.28 7.56 -14.44
C ASN A 144 1.82 7.12 -14.41
N ASP A 145 1.38 6.48 -15.50
CA ASP A 145 0.03 5.93 -15.60
C ASP A 145 -0.25 4.90 -14.49
N LYS A 146 0.77 4.13 -14.11
CA LYS A 146 0.68 2.98 -13.19
C LYS A 146 1.70 3.08 -12.06
N LEU A 147 1.31 2.58 -10.89
CA LEU A 147 2.25 2.27 -9.81
C LEU A 147 3.03 1.01 -10.14
N ASN A 148 4.21 1.18 -10.72
CA ASN A 148 5.20 0.12 -10.87
C ASN A 148 6.31 0.25 -9.80
N VAL A 149 7.18 -0.76 -9.75
CA VAL A 149 8.27 -0.81 -8.77
C VAL A 149 9.20 0.41 -8.90
N ALA A 150 9.49 0.85 -10.13
CA ALA A 150 10.37 1.99 -10.37
C ALA A 150 9.79 3.32 -9.86
N ALA A 151 8.49 3.55 -10.04
CA ALA A 151 7.80 4.73 -9.53
C ALA A 151 7.82 4.77 -8.00
N ILE A 152 7.54 3.62 -7.37
CA ILE A 152 7.61 3.45 -5.90
C ILE A 152 9.03 3.69 -5.39
N ALA A 153 10.04 3.13 -6.07
CA ALA A 153 11.45 3.34 -5.73
C ALA A 153 11.84 4.82 -5.79
N LYS A 154 11.48 5.52 -6.87
CA LYS A 154 11.74 6.94 -7.04
C LYS A 154 11.07 7.76 -5.93
N PHE A 155 9.81 7.45 -5.61
CA PHE A 155 9.08 8.13 -4.53
C PHE A 155 9.76 7.92 -3.17
N LEU A 156 10.12 6.69 -2.81
CA LEU A 156 10.77 6.37 -1.53
C LEU A 156 12.19 6.96 -1.42
N LYS A 157 12.93 7.06 -2.53
CA LYS A 157 14.25 7.72 -2.55
C LYS A 157 14.16 9.20 -2.16
N ASN A 158 13.08 9.87 -2.57
CA ASN A 158 12.80 11.26 -2.21
C ASN A 158 12.13 11.40 -0.83
N ASN A 159 11.64 10.29 -0.24
CA ASN A 159 10.88 10.25 1.00
C ASN A 159 11.41 9.17 1.94
N ARG A 160 12.67 9.29 2.37
CA ARG A 160 13.43 8.25 3.10
C ARG A 160 12.90 7.90 4.50
N ASP A 161 11.87 8.58 4.97
CA ASP A 161 11.17 8.31 6.24
C ASP A 161 9.75 7.77 6.07
N THR A 162 9.40 7.38 4.84
CA THR A 162 8.08 6.88 4.47
C THR A 162 8.08 5.36 4.34
N LEU A 163 6.97 4.73 4.76
CA LEU A 163 6.67 3.33 4.46
C LEU A 163 5.56 3.29 3.41
N ILE A 164 5.58 2.26 2.57
CA ILE A 164 4.48 1.97 1.65
C ILE A 164 3.88 0.63 2.01
N ALA A 165 2.55 0.56 2.03
CA ALA A 165 1.82 -0.69 2.11
C ALA A 165 0.92 -0.92 0.90
N ARG A 166 0.82 -2.18 0.47
CA ARG A 166 -0.01 -2.62 -0.66
C ARG A 166 -0.73 -3.90 -0.28
N PHE A 167 -1.98 -4.03 -0.71
CA PHE A 167 -2.80 -5.21 -0.42
C PHE A 167 -3.16 -5.92 -1.71
N LEU A 168 -3.13 -7.23 -1.65
CA LEU A 168 -3.53 -8.12 -2.74
C LEU A 168 -4.40 -9.21 -2.16
N GLU A 169 -5.50 -9.49 -2.84
CA GLU A 169 -6.33 -10.66 -2.62
C GLU A 169 -6.26 -11.52 -3.88
N SER A 170 -6.01 -12.82 -3.69
CA SER A 170 -6.01 -13.83 -4.73
C SER A 170 -6.96 -14.96 -4.34
N ASP A 171 -7.21 -15.89 -5.26
CA ASP A 171 -8.14 -17.00 -5.03
C ASP A 171 -7.74 -17.92 -3.85
N THR A 172 -6.45 -17.96 -3.50
CA THR A 172 -5.92 -18.90 -2.48
C THR A 172 -5.41 -18.23 -1.22
N HIS A 173 -5.08 -16.94 -1.27
CA HIS A 173 -4.50 -16.22 -0.16
C HIS A 173 -4.59 -14.71 -0.35
N SER A 174 -4.38 -13.96 0.73
CA SER A 174 -4.22 -12.52 0.72
C SER A 174 -2.83 -12.13 1.21
N THR A 175 -2.28 -11.06 0.65
CA THR A 175 -0.98 -10.53 1.04
C THR A 175 -1.02 -9.03 1.32
N ALA A 176 -0.24 -8.60 2.29
CA ALA A 176 0.09 -7.19 2.51
C ALA A 176 1.60 -7.03 2.37
N HIS A 177 2.05 -6.26 1.38
CA HIS A 177 3.45 -5.87 1.24
C HIS A 177 3.69 -4.58 1.99
N ILE A 178 4.76 -4.54 2.78
CA ILE A 178 5.31 -3.35 3.40
C ILE A 178 6.68 -3.12 2.77
N ILE A 179 6.83 -1.99 2.10
CA ILE A 179 8.11 -1.52 1.57
C ILE A 179 8.63 -0.44 2.49
N THR A 180 9.86 -0.62 2.95
CA THR A 180 10.48 0.23 3.95
C THR A 180 11.93 0.54 3.60
N PRO A 181 12.47 1.71 3.96
CA PRO A 181 13.90 1.88 4.14
C PRO A 181 14.48 0.80 5.06
N GLU A 182 15.67 0.29 4.73
CA GLU A 182 16.35 -0.79 5.48
C GLU A 182 16.50 -0.45 6.96
N LYS A 183 16.80 0.81 7.29
CA LYS A 183 16.98 1.30 8.67
C LYS A 183 15.77 1.08 9.59
N TYR A 184 14.58 0.88 9.03
CA TYR A 184 13.34 0.60 9.78
C TYR A 184 12.92 -0.87 9.76
N SER A 185 13.64 -1.73 9.04
CA SER A 185 13.26 -3.14 8.85
C SER A 185 13.25 -3.92 10.18
N GLU A 186 14.28 -3.77 11.01
CA GLU A 186 14.36 -4.42 12.33
C GLU A 186 13.24 -3.95 13.27
N ARG A 187 12.83 -2.68 13.16
CA ARG A 187 11.70 -2.15 13.92
C ARG A 187 10.41 -2.84 13.51
N ILE A 188 10.17 -3.01 12.20
CA ILE A 188 8.98 -3.70 11.69
C ILE A 188 9.01 -5.17 12.09
N LYS A 189 10.14 -5.88 11.94
CA LYS A 189 10.29 -7.27 12.39
C LYS A 189 10.00 -7.43 13.89
N SER A 190 10.46 -6.49 14.72
CA SER A 190 10.16 -6.48 16.15
C SER A 190 8.65 -6.37 16.42
N ILE A 191 7.93 -5.56 15.65
CA ILE A 191 6.46 -5.44 15.74
C ILE A 191 5.81 -6.77 15.35
N LEU A 192 6.22 -7.38 14.24
CA LEU A 192 5.68 -8.67 13.78
C LEU A 192 5.92 -9.80 14.78
N SER A 193 7.12 -9.83 15.37
CA SER A 193 7.47 -10.78 16.44
C SER A 193 6.59 -10.60 17.69
N LYS A 194 6.30 -9.36 18.12
CA LYS A 194 5.38 -9.08 19.24
C LYS A 194 3.95 -9.54 18.97
N LEU A 195 3.55 -9.59 17.70
CA LEU A 195 2.26 -10.11 17.25
C LEU A 195 2.28 -11.64 17.06
N ASN A 196 3.38 -12.31 17.40
CA ASN A 196 3.60 -13.75 17.19
C ASN A 196 3.45 -14.19 15.71
N ILE A 197 3.83 -13.31 14.78
CA ILE A 197 3.84 -13.62 13.35
C ILE A 197 5.19 -14.21 13.01
N GLU A 198 5.19 -15.43 12.46
CA GLU A 198 6.41 -16.18 12.18
C GLU A 198 7.05 -15.75 10.86
N GLU A 199 8.38 -15.57 10.86
CA GLU A 199 9.17 -15.40 9.65
C GLU A 199 9.38 -16.73 8.95
N ILE A 200 9.10 -16.77 7.66
CA ILE A 200 9.39 -17.91 6.79
C ILE A 200 10.30 -17.49 5.65
N LYS A 201 11.04 -18.46 5.11
CA LYS A 201 11.78 -18.26 3.86
C LYS A 201 10.78 -18.14 2.71
N SER A 202 11.02 -17.24 1.77
CA SER A 202 10.16 -17.09 0.57
C SER A 202 9.99 -18.39 -0.22
N THR A 203 10.99 -19.28 -0.19
CA THR A 203 10.90 -20.61 -0.83
C THR A 203 9.85 -21.53 -0.20
N LYS A 204 9.49 -21.32 1.07
CA LYS A 204 8.45 -22.09 1.77
C LYS A 204 7.05 -21.53 1.58
N LEU A 205 6.92 -20.34 0.99
CA LEU A 205 5.64 -19.64 0.86
C LEU A 205 4.62 -20.46 0.04
N TYR A 206 5.07 -21.04 -1.07
CA TYR A 206 4.24 -21.89 -1.93
C TYR A 206 3.70 -23.12 -1.18
N GLU A 207 4.49 -23.73 -0.31
CA GLU A 207 4.06 -24.89 0.46
C GLU A 207 2.99 -24.53 1.50
N ILE A 208 3.05 -23.33 2.06
CA ILE A 208 2.09 -22.86 3.06
C ILE A 208 0.77 -22.48 2.40
N ILE A 209 0.81 -21.72 1.30
CA ILE A 209 -0.40 -21.30 0.57
C ILE A 209 -1.19 -22.50 0.06
N ASN A 210 -0.53 -23.54 -0.46
CA ASN A 210 -1.22 -24.70 -1.04
C ASN A 210 -1.58 -25.82 -0.05
N LYS A 211 -1.21 -25.69 1.23
CA LYS A 211 -1.64 -26.61 2.30
C LYS A 211 -2.84 -26.09 3.11
N SER A 212 -3.22 -24.83 2.88
CA SER A 212 -4.26 -24.10 3.62
C SER A 212 -5.65 -24.34 3.04
#